data_AF-A0A1I4UAH2-F1
#
_entry.id   AF-A0A1I4UAH2-F1
#
_cell.length_a   1.000
_cell.length_b   1.000
_cell.length_c   1.000
_cell.angle_alpha   90.00
_cell.angle_beta   90.00
_cell.angle_gamma   90.00
#
_symmetry.space_group_name_H-M   'P 1'
#
loop_
_entity.id
_entity.type
_entity.pdbx_description
1 polymer ?
#
loop_
_entity_poly.entity_id
_entity_poly.type
_entity_poly.pdbx_seq_one_letter_code
_entity_poly.pdbx_strand_id
1 'polypeptide(L)'
;MAKKNQEAGQDVQEQIADALNAALARAEANFLIAKMDDYDLSDDFVATLKELSEKSQKAATGFTNIITCLAIKAAMPDVDMRYHQTQIQTQTDRPAGFNFRGVSERTVAPWLTDHTFESAKSGWQTRTFERPKPYMLSYDENIADIKTPFLATFNEIEVLEQSAVEALAYLIHQQLILRESKKIVLSIPKTKDIQLIVKVFRAHFFHSYKASKGASRLPVLALYAVYSVLMEQLNRYEGMELKPLEQHSAADSQTGAIGDIEVINSITKEVFEAIEVKHDIALSERIIQDAAAKIMDKSVDRYYILTTHSVCEPDDVLYQKIANVKALYNCQLIANGVMPSLKYYLRLLSDPSLVFPIYVKLLASDKAIKHEHREVWNKLAIEG
;
A
#
# COMPACT_ATOMS: atom_id res chain seq x y z
N MET A 1 -29.73 32.39 -1.49
CA MET A 1 -29.78 30.99 -1.99
C MET A 1 -28.36 30.49 -2.11
N ALA A 2 -27.97 29.45 -1.38
CA ALA A 2 -26.66 28.83 -1.52
C ALA A 2 -26.57 28.26 -2.94
N LYS A 3 -25.65 28.79 -3.78
CA LYS A 3 -25.33 28.16 -5.07
C LYS A 3 -24.90 26.73 -4.76
N LYS A 4 -25.70 25.73 -5.17
CA LYS A 4 -25.30 24.33 -5.09
C LYS A 4 -23.90 24.20 -5.70
N ASN A 5 -23.01 23.50 -5.01
CA ASN A 5 -21.69 23.18 -5.51
C ASN A 5 -21.89 22.35 -6.79
N GLN A 6 -21.72 22.97 -7.96
CA GLN A 6 -21.96 22.30 -9.23
C GLN A 6 -20.83 21.31 -9.46
N GLU A 7 -21.17 20.03 -9.57
CA GLU A 7 -20.22 18.95 -9.75
C GLU A 7 -20.03 18.63 -11.24
N ALA A 8 -18.86 18.08 -11.59
CA ALA A 8 -18.61 17.58 -12.95
C ALA A 8 -19.55 16.42 -13.26
N GLY A 9 -20.20 16.49 -14.43
CA GLY A 9 -21.01 15.39 -14.96
C GLY A 9 -20.14 14.16 -15.29
N GLN A 10 -20.80 13.03 -15.54
CA GLN A 10 -20.11 11.77 -15.84
C GLN A 10 -19.23 11.87 -17.10
N ASP A 11 -19.76 12.44 -18.18
CA ASP A 11 -19.03 12.67 -19.45
C ASP A 11 -17.74 13.49 -19.24
N VAL A 12 -17.80 14.54 -18.43
CA VAL A 12 -16.62 15.35 -18.08
C VAL A 12 -15.60 14.53 -17.28
N GLN A 13 -16.04 13.68 -16.35
CA GLN A 13 -15.13 12.82 -15.60
C GLN A 13 -14.47 11.77 -16.50
N GLU A 14 -15.19 11.24 -17.49
CA GLU A 14 -14.65 10.31 -18.49
C GLU A 14 -13.58 10.98 -19.36
N GLN A 15 -13.84 12.20 -19.88
CA GLN A 15 -12.84 12.96 -20.64
C GLN A 15 -11.55 13.23 -19.85
N ILE A 16 -11.68 13.54 -18.55
CA ILE A 16 -10.53 13.76 -17.66
C ILE A 16 -9.77 12.46 -17.39
N ALA A 17 -10.47 11.34 -17.25
CA ALA A 17 -9.84 10.03 -17.14
C ALA A 17 -9.08 9.66 -18.42
N ASP A 18 -9.64 9.96 -19.59
CA ASP A 18 -8.99 9.73 -20.88
C ASP A 18 -7.73 10.58 -21.03
N ALA A 19 -7.74 11.84 -20.59
CA ALA A 19 -6.54 12.67 -20.56
C ALA A 19 -5.43 12.10 -19.67
N LEU A 20 -5.78 11.56 -18.48
CA LEU A 20 -4.83 10.88 -17.61
C LEU A 20 -4.25 9.61 -18.27
N ASN A 21 -5.10 8.81 -18.91
CA ASN A 21 -4.68 7.58 -19.60
C ASN A 21 -3.76 7.89 -20.80
N ALA A 22 -4.07 8.93 -21.58
CA ALA A 22 -3.24 9.38 -22.68
C ALA A 22 -1.86 9.87 -22.19
N ALA A 23 -1.85 10.65 -21.10
CA ALA A 23 -0.61 11.13 -20.49
C ALA A 23 0.23 9.98 -19.92
N LEU A 24 -0.39 8.95 -19.32
CA LEU A 24 0.31 7.74 -18.89
C LEU A 24 0.90 6.97 -20.08
N ALA A 25 0.15 6.75 -21.15
CA ALA A 25 0.65 6.05 -22.33
C ALA A 25 1.86 6.78 -22.95
N ARG A 26 1.83 8.12 -23.00
CA ARG A 26 2.96 8.94 -23.43
C ARG A 26 4.16 8.81 -22.49
N ALA A 27 3.92 8.86 -21.18
CA ALA A 27 4.96 8.69 -20.16
C ALA A 27 5.64 7.31 -20.22
N GLU A 28 4.86 6.24 -20.38
CA GLU A 28 5.37 4.87 -20.51
C GLU A 28 6.21 4.69 -21.78
N ALA A 29 5.75 5.24 -22.92
CA ALA A 29 6.51 5.22 -24.17
C ALA A 29 7.88 5.88 -24.00
N ASN A 30 7.95 7.06 -23.37
CA ASN A 30 9.20 7.77 -23.12
C ASN A 30 10.10 7.07 -22.10
N PHE A 31 9.51 6.47 -21.06
CA PHE A 31 10.21 5.69 -20.05
C PHE A 31 10.91 4.46 -20.67
N LEU A 32 10.22 3.73 -21.55
CA LEU A 32 10.76 2.52 -22.19
C LEU A 32 11.98 2.79 -23.08
N ILE A 33 12.03 3.95 -23.73
CA ILE A 33 13.15 4.36 -24.60
C ILE A 33 14.18 5.22 -23.86
N ALA A 34 14.04 5.37 -22.54
CA ALA A 34 14.91 6.17 -21.67
C ALA A 34 15.10 7.64 -22.15
N LYS A 35 14.09 8.23 -22.77
CA LYS A 35 14.12 9.64 -23.20
C LYS A 35 13.53 10.55 -22.14
N MET A 36 14.36 11.38 -21.51
CA MET A 36 13.88 12.35 -20.51
C MET A 36 13.39 13.68 -21.13
N ASP A 37 13.90 14.06 -22.31
CA ASP A 37 13.71 15.40 -22.87
C ASP A 37 12.77 15.44 -24.10
N ASP A 38 11.92 14.42 -24.27
CA ASP A 38 10.96 14.33 -25.41
C ASP A 38 9.59 14.94 -25.07
N TYR A 39 9.59 16.08 -24.37
CA TYR A 39 8.39 16.83 -24.02
C TYR A 39 8.55 18.26 -24.54
N ASP A 40 7.53 18.76 -25.23
CA ASP A 40 7.53 20.13 -25.77
C ASP A 40 7.17 21.13 -24.67
N LEU A 41 8.15 21.36 -23.78
CA LEU A 41 8.08 22.27 -22.63
C LEU A 41 9.39 23.05 -22.53
N SER A 42 9.36 24.27 -21.98
CA SER A 42 10.59 25.01 -21.70
C SER A 42 11.43 24.31 -20.63
N ASP A 43 12.76 24.48 -20.69
CA ASP A 43 13.69 23.95 -19.68
C ASP A 43 13.33 24.41 -18.26
N ASP A 44 12.92 25.67 -18.10
CA ASP A 44 12.48 26.24 -16.83
C ASP A 44 11.22 25.55 -16.28
N PHE A 45 10.28 25.21 -17.16
CA PHE A 45 9.06 24.52 -16.75
C PHE A 45 9.34 23.04 -16.44
N VAL A 46 10.20 22.38 -17.23
CA VAL A 46 10.69 21.02 -16.95
C VAL A 46 11.34 20.94 -15.56
N ALA A 47 12.19 21.92 -15.22
CA ALA A 47 12.81 22.01 -13.89
C ALA A 47 11.76 22.21 -12.78
N THR A 48 10.77 23.08 -13.02
CA THR A 48 9.65 23.34 -12.11
C THR A 48 8.83 22.08 -11.82
N LEU A 49 8.45 21.33 -12.85
CA LEU A 49 7.68 20.10 -12.73
C LEU A 49 8.49 18.98 -12.04
N LYS A 50 9.79 18.91 -12.31
CA LYS A 50 10.68 17.95 -11.63
C LYS A 50 10.74 18.22 -10.12
N GLU A 51 10.91 19.48 -9.71
CA GLU A 51 10.92 19.86 -8.29
C GLU A 51 9.59 19.48 -7.58
N LEU A 52 8.45 19.67 -8.26
CA LEU A 52 7.14 19.26 -7.73
C LEU A 52 7.05 17.74 -7.53
N SER A 53 7.52 16.98 -8.52
CA SER A 53 7.51 15.52 -8.47
C SER A 53 8.38 14.99 -7.33
N GLU A 54 9.58 15.53 -7.14
CA GLU A 54 10.50 15.13 -6.05
C GLU A 54 9.90 15.38 -4.65
N LYS A 55 9.07 16.42 -4.51
CA LYS A 55 8.40 16.77 -3.26
C LYS A 55 7.01 16.12 -3.10
N SER A 56 6.56 15.30 -4.06
CA SER A 56 5.17 14.81 -4.10
C SER A 56 4.78 14.01 -2.85
N GLN A 57 5.68 13.18 -2.30
CA GLN A 57 5.41 12.41 -1.08
C GLN A 57 5.21 13.31 0.15
N LYS A 58 5.98 14.39 0.28
CA LYS A 58 5.86 15.36 1.39
C LYS A 58 4.64 16.27 1.22
N ALA A 59 4.28 16.58 -0.03
CA ALA A 59 3.25 17.53 -0.39
C ALA A 59 2.11 16.91 -1.21
N ALA A 60 1.67 15.70 -0.84
CA ALA A 60 0.73 14.89 -1.63
C ALA A 60 -0.57 15.62 -2.01
N THR A 61 -1.11 16.46 -1.11
CA THR A 61 -2.30 17.28 -1.40
C THR A 61 -2.04 18.27 -2.54
N GLY A 62 -0.93 19.01 -2.50
CA GLY A 62 -0.59 19.96 -3.56
C GLY A 62 -0.25 19.28 -4.88
N PHE A 63 0.43 18.13 -4.82
CA PHE A 63 0.70 17.32 -6.01
C PHE A 63 -0.60 16.83 -6.67
N THR A 64 -1.53 16.27 -5.89
CA THR A 64 -2.84 15.81 -6.38
C THR A 64 -3.66 16.96 -6.98
N ASN A 65 -3.54 18.17 -6.42
CA ASN A 65 -4.16 19.38 -6.94
C ASN A 65 -3.65 19.72 -8.34
N ILE A 66 -2.32 19.78 -8.53
CA ILE A 66 -1.71 20.06 -9.84
C ILE A 66 -2.11 19.01 -10.87
N ILE A 67 -2.03 17.72 -10.54
CA ILE A 67 -2.45 16.64 -11.46
C ILE A 67 -3.93 16.81 -11.84
N THR A 68 -4.79 17.14 -10.87
CA THR A 68 -6.22 17.37 -11.16
C THR A 68 -6.42 18.55 -12.11
N CYS A 69 -5.77 19.67 -11.85
CA CYS A 69 -5.90 20.88 -12.66
C CYS A 69 -5.33 20.68 -14.08
N LEU A 70 -4.18 20.01 -14.22
CA LEU A 70 -3.58 19.69 -15.52
C LEU A 70 -4.44 18.71 -16.31
N ALA A 71 -5.01 17.69 -15.66
CA ALA A 71 -5.92 16.75 -16.31
C ALA A 71 -7.20 17.43 -16.82
N ILE A 72 -7.77 18.36 -16.05
CA ILE A 72 -8.88 19.20 -16.50
C ILE A 72 -8.49 20.04 -17.70
N LYS A 73 -7.34 20.73 -17.65
CA LYS A 73 -6.87 21.58 -18.76
C LYS A 73 -6.54 20.78 -20.02
N ALA A 74 -5.97 19.59 -19.87
CA ALA A 74 -5.67 18.68 -20.97
C ALA A 74 -6.95 18.15 -21.65
N ALA A 75 -7.99 17.83 -20.87
CA ALA A 75 -9.27 17.39 -21.38
C ALA A 75 -10.10 18.55 -21.97
N MET A 76 -9.98 19.74 -21.37
CA MET A 76 -10.77 20.93 -21.70
C MET A 76 -9.84 22.15 -21.86
N PRO A 77 -9.20 22.33 -23.03
CA PRO A 77 -8.16 23.35 -23.25
C PRO A 77 -8.61 24.79 -22.95
N ASP A 78 -9.90 25.09 -23.15
CA ASP A 78 -10.48 26.40 -22.94
C ASP A 78 -10.70 26.75 -21.46
N VAL A 79 -10.50 25.82 -20.52
CA VAL A 79 -10.70 26.07 -19.08
C VAL A 79 -9.49 26.79 -18.49
N ASP A 80 -9.72 27.84 -17.70
CA ASP A 80 -8.68 28.44 -16.86
C ASP A 80 -8.55 27.66 -15.54
N MET A 81 -7.49 26.85 -15.45
CA MET A 81 -7.31 25.88 -14.37
C MET A 81 -7.01 26.53 -13.01
N ARG A 82 -6.81 27.86 -12.94
CA ARG A 82 -6.60 28.59 -11.68
C ARG A 82 -7.89 28.76 -10.89
N TYR A 83 -9.05 28.72 -11.55
CA TYR A 83 -10.37 29.02 -10.97
C TYR A 83 -11.13 27.73 -10.58
N HIS A 84 -10.58 27.02 -9.61
CA HIS A 84 -11.03 25.68 -9.21
C HIS A 84 -12.41 25.58 -8.54
N GLN A 85 -12.96 26.70 -8.06
CA GLN A 85 -14.26 26.78 -7.39
C GLN A 85 -15.28 27.55 -8.22
N THR A 86 -16.50 27.01 -8.32
CA THR A 86 -17.63 27.63 -9.04
C THR A 86 -17.93 29.07 -8.59
N GLN A 87 -17.68 29.40 -7.31
CA GLN A 87 -17.90 30.74 -6.78
C GLN A 87 -16.89 31.80 -7.25
N ILE A 88 -15.70 31.38 -7.72
CA ILE A 88 -14.69 32.29 -8.29
C ILE A 88 -14.60 32.24 -9.81
N GLN A 89 -15.26 31.27 -10.46
CA GLN A 89 -15.22 31.12 -11.91
C GLN A 89 -15.86 32.29 -12.67
N THR A 90 -16.66 33.13 -12.02
CA THR A 90 -17.16 34.37 -12.65
C THR A 90 -16.08 35.44 -12.84
N GLN A 91 -14.86 35.20 -12.34
CA GLN A 91 -13.70 36.10 -12.46
C GLN A 91 -12.82 35.75 -13.67
N THR A 92 -13.22 34.78 -14.48
CA THR A 92 -12.56 34.37 -15.72
C THR A 92 -13.60 34.26 -16.83
N ASP A 93 -13.17 34.50 -18.06
CA ASP A 93 -13.92 34.26 -19.30
C ASP A 93 -13.85 32.78 -19.76
N ARG A 94 -13.02 31.99 -19.06
CA ARG A 94 -12.73 30.57 -19.33
C ARG A 94 -13.18 29.66 -18.17
N PRO A 95 -14.45 29.70 -17.73
CA PRO A 95 -14.90 28.92 -16.59
C PRO A 95 -15.06 27.43 -16.93
N ALA A 96 -14.79 26.56 -15.97
CA ALA A 96 -15.06 25.12 -16.13
C ALA A 96 -16.54 24.75 -15.96
N GLY A 97 -17.29 25.52 -15.18
CA GLY A 97 -18.70 25.24 -14.87
C GLY A 97 -18.92 24.21 -13.75
N PHE A 98 -17.85 23.70 -13.12
CA PHE A 98 -17.93 22.75 -12.01
C PHE A 98 -16.78 22.94 -11.01
N ASN A 99 -16.93 22.33 -9.82
CA ASN A 99 -15.92 22.34 -8.76
C ASN A 99 -14.88 21.22 -8.97
N PHE A 100 -13.60 21.58 -8.96
CA PHE A 100 -12.50 20.64 -9.24
C PHE A 100 -12.31 19.60 -8.14
N ARG A 101 -12.74 19.89 -6.90
CA ARG A 101 -12.65 18.95 -5.79
C ARG A 101 -13.38 17.64 -6.07
N GLY A 102 -14.56 17.72 -6.70
CA GLY A 102 -15.34 16.53 -7.06
C GLY A 102 -14.67 15.65 -8.10
N VAL A 103 -13.92 16.23 -9.05
CA VAL A 103 -13.07 15.50 -10.00
C VAL A 103 -11.87 14.88 -9.27
N SER A 104 -11.26 15.64 -8.36
CA SER A 104 -10.11 15.17 -7.58
C SER A 104 -10.44 13.91 -6.78
N GLU A 105 -11.59 13.90 -6.09
CA GLU A 105 -12.01 12.82 -5.21
C GLU A 105 -12.50 11.58 -5.96
N ARG A 106 -13.17 11.77 -7.12
CA ARG A 106 -13.86 10.68 -7.83
C ARG A 106 -13.10 10.11 -9.02
N THR A 107 -12.20 10.90 -9.62
CA THR A 107 -11.46 10.50 -10.82
C THR A 107 -9.97 10.44 -10.53
N VAL A 108 -9.37 11.56 -10.13
CA VAL A 108 -7.90 11.71 -10.12
C VAL A 108 -7.25 10.95 -8.96
N ALA A 109 -7.74 11.11 -7.73
CA ALA A 109 -7.15 10.43 -6.57
C ALA A 109 -7.29 8.89 -6.65
N PRO A 110 -8.44 8.31 -7.06
CA PRO A 110 -8.54 6.89 -7.37
C PRO A 110 -7.55 6.47 -8.47
N TRP A 111 -7.51 7.20 -9.60
CA TRP A 111 -6.61 6.88 -10.71
C TRP A 111 -5.13 6.87 -10.30
N LEU A 112 -4.66 7.87 -9.54
CA LEU A 112 -3.28 7.89 -9.03
C LEU A 112 -3.00 6.70 -8.10
N THR A 113 -3.97 6.33 -7.27
CA THR A 113 -3.86 5.22 -6.32
C THR A 113 -3.77 3.88 -7.05
N ASP A 114 -4.61 3.67 -8.06
CA ASP A 114 -4.66 2.44 -8.86
C ASP A 114 -3.34 2.22 -9.64
N HIS A 115 -2.70 3.30 -10.06
CA HIS A 115 -1.39 3.28 -10.75
C HIS A 115 -0.19 3.35 -9.79
N THR A 116 -0.41 3.32 -8.48
CA THR A 116 0.61 3.36 -7.41
C THR A 116 1.50 4.60 -7.43
N PHE A 117 0.94 5.75 -7.83
CA PHE A 117 1.59 7.05 -7.75
C PHE A 117 1.32 7.74 -6.42
N GLU A 118 2.15 8.74 -6.07
CA GLU A 118 1.93 9.53 -4.86
C GLU A 118 0.62 10.31 -4.98
N SER A 119 -0.27 10.14 -4.01
CA SER A 119 -1.61 10.72 -4.05
C SER A 119 -2.10 11.08 -2.65
N ALA A 120 -3.07 11.98 -2.63
CA ALA A 120 -3.87 12.28 -1.46
C ALA A 120 -5.35 12.02 -1.82
N LYS A 121 -6.24 11.86 -0.84
CA LYS A 121 -7.68 11.63 -1.10
C LYS A 121 -8.34 12.72 -1.95
N SER A 122 -7.78 13.93 -1.94
CA SER A 122 -8.15 15.06 -2.77
C SER A 122 -7.03 16.10 -2.80
N GLY A 123 -6.93 16.85 -3.90
CA GLY A 123 -6.11 18.05 -4.03
C GLY A 123 -6.59 19.26 -3.21
N TRP A 124 -7.75 19.14 -2.56
CA TRP A 124 -8.38 20.18 -1.76
C TRP A 124 -8.68 19.70 -0.33
N GLN A 125 -7.79 18.88 0.26
CA GLN A 125 -7.97 18.40 1.65
C GLN A 125 -7.68 19.44 2.72
N THR A 126 -6.87 20.46 2.42
CA THR A 126 -6.48 21.47 3.40
C THR A 126 -7.06 22.82 3.02
N ARG A 127 -7.34 23.61 4.06
CA ARG A 127 -7.89 24.96 3.93
C ARG A 127 -7.05 25.87 3.03
N THR A 128 -5.74 25.64 2.96
CA THR A 128 -4.81 26.37 2.07
C THR A 128 -5.22 26.25 0.61
N PHE A 129 -5.62 25.07 0.14
CA PHE A 129 -6.01 24.86 -1.26
C PHE A 129 -7.48 25.21 -1.49
N GLU A 130 -8.33 25.12 -0.48
CA GLU A 130 -9.79 25.37 -0.58
C GLU A 130 -10.20 26.85 -0.55
N ARG A 131 -9.28 27.80 -0.40
CA ARG A 131 -9.68 29.21 -0.40
C ARG A 131 -10.25 29.60 -1.76
N PRO A 132 -11.35 30.37 -1.79
CA PRO A 132 -11.91 30.88 -3.04
C PRO A 132 -11.08 32.04 -3.57
N LYS A 133 -9.87 31.73 -3.99
CA LYS A 133 -8.88 32.62 -4.56
C LYS A 133 -8.23 31.87 -5.73
N PRO A 134 -8.03 32.51 -6.90
CA PRO A 134 -7.34 31.87 -8.01
C PRO A 134 -5.86 31.65 -7.69
N TYR A 135 -5.28 30.56 -8.20
CA TYR A 135 -3.86 30.22 -8.01
C TYR A 135 -2.91 31.07 -8.89
N MET A 136 -2.95 32.38 -8.67
CA MET A 136 -2.05 33.35 -9.30
C MET A 136 -0.69 33.38 -8.58
N LEU A 137 0.36 33.93 -9.20
CA LEU A 137 1.65 34.15 -8.52
C LEU A 137 1.51 34.99 -7.22
N SER A 138 0.46 35.80 -7.11
CA SER A 138 0.13 36.60 -5.92
C SER A 138 -0.62 35.85 -4.82
N TYR A 139 -0.86 34.54 -4.96
CA TYR A 139 -1.58 33.75 -3.96
C TYR A 139 -0.85 33.77 -2.60
N ASP A 140 -1.52 34.25 -1.57
CA ASP A 140 -0.94 34.64 -0.28
C ASP A 140 -0.90 33.49 0.74
N GLU A 141 -1.69 32.43 0.57
CA GLU A 141 -1.73 31.31 1.52
C GLU A 141 -0.42 30.50 1.56
N ASN A 142 -0.20 29.79 2.65
CA ASN A 142 1.00 28.98 2.87
C ASN A 142 0.86 27.58 2.24
N ILE A 143 1.49 27.38 1.08
CA ILE A 143 1.60 26.09 0.36
C ILE A 143 2.93 25.37 0.71
N ALA A 144 3.58 25.76 1.81
CA ALA A 144 4.85 25.21 2.28
C ALA A 144 5.93 25.17 1.18
N ASP A 145 6.74 24.12 1.16
CA ASP A 145 7.96 24.00 0.35
C ASP A 145 7.72 23.90 -1.16
N ILE A 146 6.47 23.74 -1.60
CA ILE A 146 6.10 23.65 -3.02
C ILE A 146 5.45 24.92 -3.56
N LYS A 147 5.32 25.99 -2.76
CA LYS A 147 4.58 27.20 -3.18
C LYS A 147 5.08 27.78 -4.50
N THR A 148 6.39 27.94 -4.64
CA THR A 148 7.01 28.51 -5.85
C THR A 148 6.71 27.66 -7.08
N PRO A 149 7.10 26.36 -7.14
CA PRO A 149 6.85 25.59 -8.35
C PRO A 149 5.35 25.29 -8.57
N PHE A 150 4.54 25.25 -7.52
CA PHE A 150 3.08 25.14 -7.63
C PHE A 150 2.49 26.33 -8.40
N LEU A 151 2.76 27.57 -7.98
CA LEU A 151 2.22 28.76 -8.64
C LEU A 151 2.86 29.00 -10.01
N ALA A 152 4.15 28.67 -10.17
CA ALA A 152 4.83 28.72 -11.46
C ALA A 152 4.13 27.81 -12.48
N THR A 153 3.73 26.60 -12.11
CA THR A 153 3.00 25.68 -13.01
C THR A 153 1.71 26.32 -13.56
N PHE A 154 0.91 26.97 -12.72
CA PHE A 154 -0.29 27.66 -13.20
C PHE A 154 0.03 28.83 -14.12
N ASN A 155 1.13 29.55 -13.86
CA ASN A 155 1.57 30.66 -14.70
C ASN A 155 2.10 30.19 -16.06
N GLU A 156 2.92 29.14 -16.08
CA GLU A 156 3.46 28.52 -17.29
C GLU A 156 2.34 28.10 -18.25
N ILE A 157 1.28 27.47 -17.73
CA ILE A 157 0.15 27.02 -18.53
C ILE A 157 -0.77 28.18 -18.95
N GLU A 158 -1.17 29.05 -18.02
CA GLU A 158 -2.24 30.03 -18.28
C GLU A 158 -1.76 31.39 -18.78
N VAL A 159 -0.46 31.68 -18.68
CA VAL A 159 0.14 32.96 -19.10
C VAL A 159 1.22 32.76 -20.16
N LEU A 160 2.05 31.72 -20.02
CA LEU A 160 3.12 31.41 -20.97
C LEU A 160 2.72 30.35 -22.01
N GLU A 161 1.45 29.93 -21.99
CA GLU A 161 0.83 29.03 -22.97
C GLU A 161 1.56 27.69 -23.18
N GLN A 162 2.25 27.21 -22.14
CA GLN A 162 2.84 25.87 -22.14
C GLN A 162 1.76 24.79 -22.22
N SER A 163 2.10 23.64 -22.81
CA SER A 163 1.17 22.54 -23.01
C SER A 163 0.83 21.82 -21.71
N ALA A 164 -0.45 21.84 -21.31
CA ALA A 164 -0.93 21.06 -20.15
C ALA A 164 -0.89 19.55 -20.41
N VAL A 165 -1.03 19.12 -21.67
CA VAL A 165 -0.93 17.72 -22.08
C VAL A 165 0.49 17.21 -21.85
N GLU A 166 1.50 17.96 -22.32
CA GLU A 166 2.90 17.62 -22.14
C GLU A 166 3.32 17.70 -20.66
N ALA A 167 2.87 18.73 -19.94
CA ALA A 167 3.16 18.88 -18.50
C ALA A 167 2.58 17.73 -17.66
N LEU A 168 1.35 17.29 -17.95
CA LEU A 168 0.74 16.14 -17.29
C LEU A 168 1.52 14.86 -17.57
N ALA A 169 1.86 14.61 -18.84
CA ALA A 169 2.62 13.43 -19.25
C ALA A 169 4.02 13.42 -18.64
N TYR A 170 4.69 14.58 -18.55
CA TYR A 170 6.00 14.71 -17.92
C TYR A 170 5.94 14.44 -16.41
N LEU A 171 4.95 14.98 -15.68
CA LEU A 171 4.80 14.69 -14.25
C LEU A 171 4.53 13.20 -13.99
N ILE A 172 3.69 12.56 -14.80
CA ILE A 172 3.44 11.12 -14.71
C ILE A 172 4.73 10.33 -14.98
N HIS A 173 5.53 10.74 -15.97
CA HIS A 173 6.83 10.11 -16.22
C HIS A 173 7.79 10.26 -15.03
N GLN A 174 7.87 11.43 -14.41
CA GLN A 174 8.68 11.59 -13.20
C GLN A 174 8.18 10.69 -12.05
N GLN A 175 6.86 10.50 -11.91
CA GLN A 175 6.30 9.55 -10.95
C GLN A 175 6.61 8.09 -11.32
N LEU A 176 6.66 7.71 -12.61
CA LEU A 176 7.14 6.39 -13.04
C LEU A 176 8.59 6.19 -12.60
N ILE A 177 9.49 7.15 -12.84
CA ILE A 177 10.89 7.08 -12.40
C ILE A 177 10.98 6.93 -10.87
N LEU A 178 10.21 7.72 -10.12
CA LEU A 178 10.17 7.61 -8.66
C LEU A 178 9.59 6.27 -8.17
N ARG A 179 8.58 5.74 -8.85
CA ARG A 179 7.98 4.43 -8.54
C ARG A 179 8.97 3.30 -8.81
N GLU A 180 9.65 3.32 -9.95
CA GLU A 180 10.60 2.28 -10.35
C GLU A 180 11.90 2.36 -9.55
N SER A 181 12.38 3.55 -9.20
CA SER A 181 13.56 3.70 -8.33
C SER A 181 13.35 3.14 -6.91
N LYS A 182 12.09 3.03 -6.46
CA LYS A 182 11.72 2.36 -5.20
C LYS A 182 11.62 0.83 -5.32
N LYS A 183 11.68 0.24 -6.53
CA LYS A 183 11.67 -1.21 -6.72
C LYS A 183 13.04 -1.79 -6.38
N ILE A 184 13.16 -2.26 -5.14
CA ILE A 184 14.32 -3.02 -4.69
C ILE A 184 14.26 -4.42 -5.29
N VAL A 185 15.29 -4.80 -6.06
CA VAL A 185 15.51 -6.20 -6.42
C VAL A 185 15.88 -6.95 -5.14
N LEU A 186 15.01 -7.83 -4.67
CA LEU A 186 15.22 -8.56 -3.43
C LEU A 186 16.11 -9.78 -3.65
N SER A 187 17.17 -9.90 -2.86
CA SER A 187 18.07 -11.06 -2.84
C SER A 187 17.33 -12.29 -2.31
N ILE A 188 17.54 -13.45 -2.93
CA ILE A 188 17.00 -14.73 -2.47
C ILE A 188 18.18 -15.62 -2.04
N PRO A 189 18.46 -15.75 -0.73
CA PRO A 189 19.50 -16.65 -0.26
C PRO A 189 19.20 -18.08 -0.68
N LYS A 190 20.21 -18.80 -1.17
CA LYS A 190 20.09 -20.22 -1.46
C LYS A 190 20.75 -21.01 -0.35
N THR A 191 19.97 -21.44 0.62
CA THR A 191 20.47 -22.27 1.72
C THR A 191 19.45 -23.32 2.13
N LYS A 192 19.94 -24.51 2.49
CA LYS A 192 19.16 -25.57 3.15
C LYS A 192 19.40 -25.60 4.66
N ASP A 193 20.32 -24.77 5.17
CA ASP A 193 20.63 -24.71 6.60
C ASP A 193 19.49 -24.02 7.35
N ILE A 194 18.75 -24.83 8.11
CA ILE A 194 17.63 -24.39 8.94
C ILE A 194 18.07 -23.35 9.98
N GLN A 195 19.27 -23.47 10.57
CA GLN A 195 19.75 -22.47 11.54
C GLN A 195 19.99 -21.13 10.86
N LEU A 196 20.52 -21.14 9.64
CA LEU A 196 20.72 -19.92 8.87
C LEU A 196 19.39 -19.27 8.49
N ILE A 197 18.42 -20.06 8.01
CA ILE A 197 17.08 -19.56 7.67
C ILE A 197 16.42 -18.89 8.89
N VAL A 198 16.44 -19.57 10.04
CA VAL A 198 15.89 -19.06 11.30
C VAL A 198 16.65 -17.82 11.77
N LYS A 199 17.98 -17.76 11.62
CA LYS A 199 18.80 -16.60 11.97
C LYS A 199 18.43 -15.38 11.13
N VAL A 200 18.29 -15.53 9.82
CA VAL A 200 17.91 -14.44 8.91
C VAL A 200 16.51 -13.93 9.24
N PHE A 201 15.53 -14.83 9.42
CA PHE A 201 14.18 -14.42 9.86
C PHE A 201 14.20 -13.68 11.19
N ARG A 202 14.94 -14.18 12.18
CA ARG A 202 15.07 -13.51 13.48
C ARG A 202 15.65 -12.11 13.33
N ALA A 203 16.76 -11.97 12.60
CA ALA A 203 17.39 -10.68 12.37
C ALA A 203 16.44 -9.69 11.68
N HIS A 204 15.60 -10.17 10.76
CA HIS A 204 14.64 -9.34 10.04
C HIS A 204 13.44 -8.92 10.91
N PHE A 205 12.88 -9.82 11.72
CA PHE A 205 11.71 -9.51 12.55
C PHE A 205 12.03 -8.56 13.71
N PHE A 206 13.23 -8.69 14.27
CA PHE A 206 13.64 -7.93 15.46
C PHE A 206 14.57 -6.76 15.14
N HIS A 207 14.72 -6.40 13.85
CA HIS A 207 15.43 -5.18 13.48
C HIS A 207 14.70 -3.94 13.98
N SER A 208 15.43 -2.92 14.44
CA SER A 208 14.86 -1.66 14.89
C SER A 208 14.57 -0.76 13.68
N TYR A 209 13.33 -0.82 13.18
CA TYR A 209 12.84 0.05 12.10
C TYR A 209 12.53 1.45 12.66
N LYS A 210 13.15 2.49 12.09
CA LYS A 210 13.19 3.82 12.71
C LYS A 210 11.87 4.60 12.59
N ALA A 211 11.05 4.30 11.57
CA ALA A 211 9.79 5.01 11.32
C ALA A 211 8.72 4.19 10.58
N SER A 212 9.04 2.97 10.13
CA SER A 212 8.13 2.18 9.30
C SER A 212 7.13 1.36 10.13
N LYS A 213 5.85 1.69 10.03
CA LYS A 213 4.77 0.75 10.39
C LYS A 213 4.84 -0.46 9.44
N GLY A 214 4.55 -1.67 9.95
CA GLY A 214 4.45 -2.89 9.14
C GLY A 214 5.39 -4.03 9.54
N ALA A 215 6.33 -3.82 10.47
CA ALA A 215 7.24 -4.87 10.93
C ALA A 215 6.51 -6.09 11.53
N SER A 216 5.34 -5.88 12.17
CA SER A 216 4.49 -6.94 12.69
C SER A 216 3.95 -7.90 11.63
N ARG A 217 3.99 -7.52 10.34
CA ARG A 217 3.60 -8.36 9.20
C ARG A 217 4.70 -9.36 8.79
N LEU A 218 5.97 -9.07 9.08
CA LEU A 218 7.10 -9.91 8.68
C LEU A 218 7.00 -11.37 9.19
N PRO A 219 6.63 -11.63 10.46
CA PRO A 219 6.46 -12.98 10.98
C PRO A 219 5.32 -13.75 10.30
N VAL A 220 4.21 -13.05 9.96
CA VAL A 220 3.08 -13.63 9.24
C VAL A 220 3.51 -14.08 7.85
N LEU A 221 4.23 -13.24 7.11
CA LEU A 221 4.72 -13.58 5.77
C LEU A 221 5.66 -14.79 5.79
N ALA A 222 6.50 -14.92 6.81
CA ALA A 222 7.41 -16.05 6.94
C ALA A 222 6.66 -17.35 7.26
N LEU A 223 5.69 -17.30 8.18
CA LEU A 223 4.83 -18.44 8.46
C LEU A 223 4.04 -18.84 7.21
N TYR A 224 3.46 -17.89 6.49
CA TYR A 224 2.74 -18.16 5.25
C TYR A 224 3.62 -18.84 4.20
N ALA A 225 4.86 -18.36 4.02
CA ALA A 225 5.82 -18.98 3.12
C ALA A 225 6.15 -20.42 3.53
N VAL A 226 6.31 -20.68 4.83
CA VAL A 226 6.52 -22.05 5.34
C VAL A 226 5.29 -22.94 5.13
N TYR A 227 4.09 -22.44 5.41
CA TYR A 227 2.83 -23.17 5.18
C TYR A 227 2.63 -23.51 3.71
N SER A 228 2.97 -22.59 2.80
CA SER A 228 2.91 -22.84 1.36
C SER A 228 3.74 -24.08 0.97
N VAL A 229 4.94 -24.23 1.53
CA VAL A 229 5.78 -25.41 1.27
C VAL A 229 5.30 -26.65 2.04
N LEU A 230 4.85 -26.50 3.29
CA LEU A 230 4.33 -27.63 4.09
C LEU A 230 3.13 -28.30 3.42
N MET A 231 2.22 -27.50 2.85
CA MET A 231 1.00 -28.00 2.22
C MET A 231 1.28 -28.79 0.95
N GLU A 232 2.34 -28.47 0.22
CA GLU A 232 2.77 -29.25 -0.95
C GLU A 232 3.43 -30.58 -0.58
N GLN A 233 3.97 -30.72 0.64
CA GLN A 233 4.87 -31.84 0.99
C GLN A 233 4.31 -32.79 2.03
N LEU A 234 3.33 -32.39 2.85
CA LEU A 234 2.81 -33.22 3.93
C LEU A 234 1.39 -33.72 3.64
N ASN A 235 1.22 -35.04 3.68
CA ASN A 235 -0.08 -35.71 3.48
C ASN A 235 -1.22 -35.18 4.36
N ARG A 236 -0.89 -34.60 5.53
CA ARG A 236 -1.90 -34.01 6.43
C ARG A 236 -2.69 -32.85 5.81
N TYR A 237 -2.17 -32.24 4.75
CA TYR A 237 -2.80 -31.13 4.03
C TYR A 237 -3.39 -31.58 2.68
N GLU A 238 -3.46 -32.89 2.41
CA GLU A 238 -4.12 -33.41 1.22
C GLU A 238 -5.60 -32.98 1.20
N GLY A 239 -6.04 -32.42 0.07
CA GLY A 239 -7.39 -31.87 -0.07
C GLY A 239 -7.60 -30.52 0.63
N MET A 240 -6.56 -29.88 1.15
CA MET A 240 -6.62 -28.55 1.77
C MET A 240 -6.07 -27.45 0.85
N GLU A 241 -6.48 -26.21 1.08
CA GLU A 241 -6.08 -25.01 0.33
C GLU A 241 -5.63 -23.90 1.31
N LEU A 242 -4.49 -23.26 1.02
CA LEU A 242 -4.02 -22.10 1.77
C LEU A 242 -4.71 -20.85 1.21
N LYS A 243 -5.50 -20.15 2.03
CA LYS A 243 -6.15 -18.91 1.56
C LYS A 243 -5.10 -17.85 1.23
N PRO A 244 -5.34 -16.97 0.23
CA PRO A 244 -4.52 -15.79 0.03
C PRO A 244 -4.47 -14.91 1.29
N LEU A 245 -3.33 -14.29 1.56
CA LEU A 245 -3.20 -13.34 2.67
C LEU A 245 -4.09 -12.11 2.44
N GLU A 246 -4.99 -11.85 3.39
CA GLU A 246 -5.83 -10.65 3.36
C GLU A 246 -4.99 -9.38 3.60
N GLN A 247 -5.40 -8.28 2.96
CA GLN A 247 -4.77 -6.97 3.17
C GLN A 247 -5.24 -6.42 4.52
N HIS A 248 -4.31 -6.09 5.44
CA HIS A 248 -4.59 -5.55 6.78
C HIS A 248 -5.46 -4.28 6.85
N SER A 249 -5.88 -3.71 5.71
CA SER A 249 -6.81 -2.58 5.62
C SER A 249 -8.28 -2.98 5.48
N ALA A 250 -8.59 -4.27 5.29
CA ALA A 250 -9.96 -4.75 5.38
C ALA A 250 -10.32 -4.93 6.86
N ALA A 251 -11.40 -4.30 7.33
CA ALA A 251 -11.87 -4.55 8.68
C ALA A 251 -12.21 -6.04 8.83
N ASP A 252 -11.75 -6.71 9.90
CA ASP A 252 -12.03 -8.14 10.16
C ASP A 252 -13.52 -8.49 10.08
N SER A 253 -14.40 -7.52 10.33
CA SER A 253 -15.86 -7.64 10.22
C SER A 253 -16.38 -7.76 8.78
N GLN A 254 -15.59 -7.38 7.77
CA GLN A 254 -15.97 -7.45 6.36
C GLN A 254 -15.51 -8.73 5.66
N THR A 255 -14.45 -9.39 6.14
CA THR A 255 -13.87 -10.60 5.49
C THR A 255 -14.28 -11.90 6.18
N GLY A 256 -14.65 -11.86 7.46
CA GLY A 256 -15.02 -13.04 8.24
C GLY A 256 -13.84 -13.93 8.65
N ALA A 257 -12.60 -13.50 8.36
CA ALA A 257 -11.37 -14.21 8.69
C ALA A 257 -11.28 -14.52 10.20
N ILE A 258 -10.81 -15.71 10.53
CA ILE A 258 -10.65 -16.18 11.91
C ILE A 258 -9.24 -15.89 12.43
N GLY A 259 -8.22 -15.95 11.57
CA GLY A 259 -6.83 -15.64 11.89
C GLY A 259 -6.10 -14.96 10.72
N ASP A 260 -4.81 -14.66 10.92
CA ASP A 260 -3.95 -14.03 9.92
C ASP A 260 -3.64 -14.96 8.73
N ILE A 261 -3.61 -16.27 8.97
CA ILE A 261 -3.40 -17.32 7.97
C ILE A 261 -4.47 -18.40 8.18
N GLU A 262 -5.08 -18.85 7.09
CA GLU A 262 -6.15 -19.85 7.12
C GLU A 262 -5.88 -20.95 6.09
N VAL A 263 -6.02 -22.20 6.54
CA VAL A 263 -6.03 -23.40 5.72
C VAL A 263 -7.46 -23.92 5.73
N ILE A 264 -8.04 -24.11 4.55
CA ILE A 264 -9.43 -24.54 4.39
C ILE A 264 -9.50 -25.88 3.67
N ASN A 265 -10.59 -26.60 3.87
CA ASN A 265 -10.93 -27.74 3.03
C ASN A 265 -11.26 -27.25 1.62
N SER A 266 -10.62 -27.82 0.60
CA SER A 266 -10.81 -27.39 -0.79
C SER A 266 -12.24 -27.56 -1.31
N ILE A 267 -13.00 -28.52 -0.76
CA ILE A 267 -14.37 -28.86 -1.15
C ILE A 267 -15.39 -28.11 -0.28
N THR A 268 -15.35 -28.28 1.04
CA THR A 268 -16.38 -27.70 1.93
C THR A 268 -16.16 -26.21 2.18
N LYS A 269 -14.94 -25.71 1.91
CA LYS A 269 -14.49 -24.34 2.24
C LYS A 269 -14.52 -24.00 3.73
N GLU A 270 -14.71 -25.00 4.59
CA GLU A 270 -14.60 -24.86 6.04
C GLU A 270 -13.14 -24.71 6.46
N VAL A 271 -12.90 -23.99 7.56
CA VAL A 271 -11.55 -23.73 8.06
C VAL A 271 -11.04 -24.95 8.82
N PHE A 272 -9.97 -25.55 8.31
CA PHE A 272 -9.27 -26.65 8.96
C PHE A 272 -8.31 -26.13 10.05
N GLU A 273 -7.46 -25.17 9.69
CA GLU A 273 -6.43 -24.62 10.58
C GLU A 273 -6.35 -23.09 10.43
N ALA A 274 -6.34 -22.37 11.53
CA ALA A 274 -6.16 -20.91 11.55
C ALA A 274 -4.98 -20.53 12.43
N ILE A 275 -4.20 -19.53 12.01
CA ILE A 275 -3.02 -19.04 12.72
C ILE A 275 -3.17 -17.55 12.95
N GLU A 276 -3.15 -17.16 14.22
CA GLU A 276 -3.07 -15.79 14.69
C GLU A 276 -1.64 -15.49 15.15
N VAL A 277 -1.06 -14.39 14.66
CA VAL A 277 0.30 -13.97 14.99
C VAL A 277 0.25 -12.69 15.81
N LYS A 278 0.86 -12.73 16.99
CA LYS A 278 1.04 -11.57 17.87
C LYS A 278 2.49 -11.11 17.86
N HIS A 279 2.71 -9.87 17.45
CA HIS A 279 4.05 -9.29 17.44
C HIS A 279 4.35 -8.61 18.77
N ASP A 280 5.37 -9.12 19.46
CA ASP A 280 5.90 -8.59 20.73
C ASP A 280 4.88 -8.50 21.87
N ILE A 281 3.92 -9.43 21.91
CA ILE A 281 2.93 -9.54 22.98
C ILE A 281 3.09 -10.89 23.68
N ALA A 282 3.33 -10.87 25.00
CA ALA A 282 3.42 -12.08 25.81
C ALA A 282 2.11 -12.88 25.78
N LEU A 283 2.20 -14.21 25.78
CA LEU A 283 1.03 -15.04 26.02
C LEU A 283 0.42 -14.72 27.38
N SER A 284 -0.91 -14.63 27.41
CA SER A 284 -1.67 -14.31 28.60
C SER A 284 -3.04 -14.98 28.56
N GLU A 285 -3.70 -15.07 29.71
CA GLU A 285 -5.06 -15.58 29.79
C GLU A 285 -6.01 -14.81 28.87
N ARG A 286 -5.84 -13.49 28.77
CA ARG A 286 -6.69 -12.65 27.93
C ARG A 286 -6.62 -13.07 26.46
N ILE A 287 -5.43 -13.37 25.96
CA ILE A 287 -5.21 -13.81 24.57
C ILE A 287 -5.90 -15.16 24.32
N ILE A 288 -5.84 -16.08 25.28
CA ILE A 288 -6.52 -17.37 25.20
C ILE A 288 -8.04 -17.18 25.17
N GLN A 289 -8.58 -16.30 26.01
CA GLN A 289 -10.01 -15.97 26.03
C GLN A 289 -10.47 -15.33 24.71
N ASP A 290 -9.69 -14.38 24.18
CA ASP A 290 -10.00 -13.71 22.91
C ASP A 290 -10.00 -14.71 21.75
N ALA A 291 -9.04 -15.64 21.72
CA ALA A 291 -9.04 -16.71 20.73
C ALA A 291 -10.23 -17.67 20.89
N ALA A 292 -10.58 -18.05 22.13
CA ALA A 292 -11.76 -18.87 22.41
C ALA A 292 -13.05 -18.21 21.91
N ALA A 293 -13.19 -16.89 22.07
CA ALA A 293 -14.33 -16.15 21.55
C ALA A 293 -14.40 -16.14 20.01
N LYS A 294 -13.25 -16.11 19.32
CA LYS A 294 -13.20 -16.16 17.84
C LYS A 294 -13.64 -17.51 17.26
N ILE A 295 -13.42 -18.60 17.99
CA ILE A 295 -13.70 -19.98 17.54
C ILE A 295 -15.04 -20.53 18.04
N MET A 296 -15.68 -19.87 19.02
CA MET A 296 -16.90 -20.36 19.70
C MET A 296 -18.00 -20.82 18.75
N ASP A 297 -18.24 -20.05 17.67
CA ASP A 297 -19.33 -20.30 16.72
C ASP A 297 -18.83 -20.80 15.36
N LYS A 298 -17.57 -21.29 15.28
CA LYS A 298 -16.92 -21.69 14.03
C LYS A 298 -16.44 -23.13 14.12
N SER A 299 -16.66 -23.90 13.06
CA SER A 299 -16.08 -25.24 12.94
C SER A 299 -14.62 -25.10 12.49
N VAL A 300 -13.70 -25.20 13.45
CA VAL A 300 -12.25 -25.14 13.23
C VAL A 300 -11.57 -26.27 14.00
N ASP A 301 -10.76 -27.09 13.32
CA ASP A 301 -10.09 -28.21 13.99
C ASP A 301 -8.91 -27.74 14.85
N ARG A 302 -8.15 -26.76 14.36
CA ARG A 302 -6.91 -26.29 15.01
C ARG A 302 -6.78 -24.78 14.93
N TYR A 303 -6.52 -24.15 16.07
CA TYR A 303 -6.30 -22.71 16.15
C TYR A 303 -4.95 -22.43 16.81
N TYR A 304 -4.06 -21.75 16.11
CA TYR A 304 -2.73 -21.40 16.59
C TYR A 304 -2.68 -19.95 17.04
N ILE A 305 -2.06 -19.72 18.19
CA ILE A 305 -1.66 -18.39 18.65
C ILE A 305 -0.14 -18.39 18.74
N LEU A 306 0.50 -17.71 17.80
CA LEU A 306 1.96 -17.63 17.74
C LEU A 306 2.42 -16.23 18.10
N THR A 307 3.36 -16.12 19.05
CA THR A 307 3.93 -14.81 19.41
C THR A 307 5.42 -14.71 19.11
N THR A 308 5.89 -13.51 18.75
CA THR A 308 7.34 -13.23 18.67
C THR A 308 7.94 -12.86 20.02
N HIS A 309 7.13 -12.66 21.07
CA HIS A 309 7.62 -12.36 22.41
C HIS A 309 8.39 -13.55 23.01
N SER A 310 9.27 -13.30 23.98
CA SER A 310 10.07 -14.37 24.64
C SER A 310 9.21 -15.29 25.50
N VAL A 311 8.24 -14.73 26.24
CA VAL A 311 7.18 -15.46 26.97
C VAL A 311 6.14 -15.97 25.96
N CYS A 312 6.43 -17.13 25.39
CA CYS A 312 5.69 -17.70 24.27
C CYS A 312 5.27 -19.15 24.47
N GLU A 313 5.60 -19.77 25.59
CA GLU A 313 5.08 -21.07 25.99
C GLU A 313 4.05 -20.86 27.11
N PRO A 314 2.90 -21.54 27.06
CA PRO A 314 1.92 -21.47 28.14
C PRO A 314 2.47 -22.13 29.40
N ASP A 315 2.13 -21.58 30.56
CA ASP A 315 2.35 -22.21 31.86
C ASP A 315 1.23 -23.22 32.17
N ASP A 316 1.34 -23.92 33.30
CA ASP A 316 0.35 -24.94 33.72
C ASP A 316 -1.09 -24.39 33.80
N VAL A 317 -1.24 -23.12 34.18
CA VAL A 317 -2.56 -22.47 34.30
C VAL A 317 -3.15 -22.21 32.91
N LEU A 318 -2.35 -21.70 31.98
CA LEU A 318 -2.76 -21.52 30.59
C LEU A 318 -3.02 -22.85 29.89
N TYR A 319 -2.23 -23.89 30.17
CA TYR A 319 -2.48 -25.24 29.64
C TYR A 319 -3.85 -25.78 30.05
N GLN A 320 -4.25 -25.60 31.31
CA GLN A 320 -5.58 -26.01 31.76
C GLN A 320 -6.69 -25.27 31.00
N LYS A 321 -6.53 -23.96 30.77
CA LYS A 321 -7.51 -23.18 29.98
C LYS A 321 -7.56 -23.62 28.52
N ILE A 322 -6.41 -23.88 27.90
CA ILE A 322 -6.32 -24.42 26.54
C ILE A 322 -7.01 -25.79 26.44
N ALA A 323 -6.82 -26.67 27.43
CA ALA A 323 -7.48 -27.96 27.48
C ALA A 323 -9.02 -27.83 27.60
N ASN A 324 -9.50 -26.86 28.39
CA ASN A 324 -10.93 -26.56 28.50
C ASN A 324 -11.53 -26.08 27.17
N VAL A 325 -10.82 -25.24 26.42
CA VAL A 325 -11.24 -24.78 25.08
C VAL A 325 -11.44 -25.98 24.15
N LYS A 326 -10.50 -26.94 24.15
CA LYS A 326 -10.64 -28.18 23.36
C LYS A 326 -11.86 -28.99 23.76
N ALA A 327 -12.12 -29.13 25.06
CA ALA A 327 -13.27 -29.88 25.56
C ALA A 327 -14.62 -29.22 25.19
N LEU A 328 -14.68 -27.89 25.16
CA LEU A 328 -15.91 -27.14 24.88
C LEU A 328 -16.23 -27.03 23.39
N TYR A 329 -15.21 -26.75 22.56
CA TYR A 329 -15.42 -26.37 21.16
C TYR A 329 -14.89 -27.42 20.17
N ASN A 330 -14.36 -28.54 20.66
CA ASN A 330 -13.69 -29.57 19.86
C ASN A 330 -12.56 -29.02 18.96
N CYS A 331 -12.00 -27.87 19.31
CA CYS A 331 -10.93 -27.19 18.59
C CYS A 331 -9.62 -27.33 19.37
N GLN A 332 -8.55 -27.79 18.72
CA GLN A 332 -7.23 -27.81 19.33
C GLN A 332 -6.61 -26.41 19.31
N LEU A 333 -6.68 -25.70 20.44
CA LEU A 333 -5.97 -24.44 20.63
C LEU A 333 -4.49 -24.69 20.95
N ILE A 334 -3.58 -24.05 20.21
CA ILE A 334 -2.14 -24.25 20.30
C ILE A 334 -1.44 -22.91 20.46
N ALA A 335 -0.86 -22.66 21.63
CA ALA A 335 -0.12 -21.44 21.90
C ALA A 335 1.39 -21.73 21.91
N ASN A 336 2.17 -20.98 21.13
CA ASN A 336 3.62 -21.15 21.04
C ASN A 336 4.34 -19.87 20.56
N GLY A 337 5.67 -19.90 20.49
CA GLY A 337 6.47 -18.88 19.83
C GLY A 337 6.54 -19.06 18.32
N VAL A 338 6.62 -17.95 17.59
CA VAL A 338 6.89 -17.94 16.15
C VAL A 338 8.25 -18.59 15.85
N MET A 339 9.30 -18.20 16.58
CA MET A 339 10.65 -18.69 16.28
C MET A 339 10.82 -20.20 16.52
N PRO A 340 10.36 -20.77 17.66
CA PRO A 340 10.31 -22.22 17.83
C PRO A 340 9.49 -22.93 16.76
N SER A 341 8.32 -22.38 16.39
CA SER A 341 7.43 -22.97 15.39
C SER A 341 8.07 -23.00 14.00
N LEU A 342 8.64 -21.88 13.53
CA LEU A 342 9.38 -21.83 12.27
C LEU A 342 10.51 -22.86 12.24
N LYS A 343 11.31 -22.94 13.31
CA LYS A 343 12.40 -23.91 13.42
C LYS A 343 11.90 -25.35 13.33
N TYR A 344 10.77 -25.66 13.95
CA TYR A 344 10.17 -26.99 13.89
C TYR A 344 9.60 -27.30 12.50
N TYR A 345 8.82 -26.39 11.92
CA TYR A 345 8.23 -26.57 10.61
C TYR A 345 9.27 -26.75 9.50
N LEU A 346 10.37 -25.97 9.54
CA LEU A 346 11.47 -26.12 8.60
C LEU A 346 12.12 -27.52 8.64
N ARG A 347 12.11 -28.21 9.80
CA ARG A 347 12.62 -29.58 9.92
C ARG A 347 11.70 -30.63 9.31
N LEU A 348 10.43 -30.30 9.07
CA LEU A 348 9.47 -31.18 8.42
C LEU A 348 9.57 -31.11 6.89
N LEU A 349 10.23 -30.09 6.35
CA LEU A 349 10.37 -29.89 4.92
C LEU A 349 11.45 -30.80 4.34
N SER A 350 11.15 -31.41 3.20
CA SER A 350 12.15 -32.13 2.40
C SER A 350 13.21 -31.19 1.82
N ASP A 351 12.80 -29.96 1.49
CA ASP A 351 13.71 -28.89 1.04
C ASP A 351 13.33 -27.53 1.66
N PRO A 352 14.00 -27.10 2.76
CA PRO A 352 13.72 -25.83 3.39
C PRO A 352 14.17 -24.62 2.54
N SER A 353 14.96 -24.80 1.48
CA SER A 353 15.39 -23.70 0.61
C SER A 353 14.25 -23.09 -0.20
N LEU A 354 13.11 -23.80 -0.32
CA LEU A 354 11.92 -23.33 -1.03
C LEU A 354 11.18 -22.19 -0.32
N VAL A 355 11.45 -21.97 0.97
CA VAL A 355 10.74 -20.97 1.78
C VAL A 355 11.13 -19.54 1.38
N PHE A 356 12.41 -19.26 1.17
CA PHE A 356 12.86 -17.90 0.86
C PHE A 356 12.32 -17.34 -0.46
N PRO A 357 12.27 -18.08 -1.57
CA PRO A 357 11.61 -17.61 -2.79
C PRO A 357 10.18 -17.11 -2.56
N ILE A 358 9.39 -17.85 -1.78
CA ILE A 358 8.00 -17.47 -1.47
C ILE A 358 7.98 -16.24 -0.55
N TYR A 359 8.81 -16.25 0.50
CA TYR A 359 8.91 -15.11 1.42
C TYR A 359 9.30 -13.81 0.71
N VAL A 360 10.29 -13.87 -0.19
CA VAL A 360 10.76 -12.71 -0.97
C VAL A 360 9.68 -12.21 -1.92
N LYS A 361 8.94 -13.11 -2.57
CA LYS A 361 7.79 -12.74 -3.39
C LYS A 361 6.74 -11.98 -2.57
N LEU A 362 6.42 -12.47 -1.37
CA LEU A 362 5.49 -11.80 -0.45
C LEU A 362 6.00 -10.43 0.00
N LEU A 363 7.28 -10.31 0.35
CA LEU A 363 7.91 -9.03 0.71
C LEU A 363 7.82 -8.00 -0.42
N ALA A 364 7.97 -8.45 -1.67
CA ALA A 364 7.88 -7.57 -2.84
C ALA A 364 6.47 -7.00 -3.03
N SER A 365 5.43 -7.84 -2.87
CA SER A 365 4.05 -7.46 -3.19
C SER A 365 3.22 -6.92 -2.02
N ASP A 366 3.56 -7.23 -0.76
CA ASP A 366 2.74 -6.82 0.38
C ASP A 366 2.84 -5.30 0.65
N LYS A 367 1.69 -4.61 0.64
CA LYS A 367 1.57 -3.14 0.80
C LYS A 367 1.92 -2.64 2.20
N ALA A 368 1.80 -3.49 3.22
CA ALA A 368 2.21 -3.16 4.59
C ALA A 368 3.74 -3.09 4.69
N ILE A 369 4.45 -3.84 3.84
CA ILE A 369 5.91 -3.84 3.77
C ILE A 369 6.40 -2.57 3.05
N LYS A 370 7.08 -1.73 3.82
CA LYS A 370 7.75 -0.49 3.35
C LYS A 370 9.16 -0.75 2.80
N HIS A 371 9.69 0.24 2.08
CA HIS A 371 11.02 0.23 1.47
C HIS A 371 12.13 -0.16 2.47
N GLU A 372 12.11 0.43 3.67
CA GLU A 372 13.10 0.15 4.73
C GLU A 372 13.20 -1.35 5.05
N HIS A 373 12.07 -2.07 5.14
CA HIS A 373 12.07 -3.52 5.42
C HIS A 373 12.73 -4.33 4.30
N ARG A 374 12.56 -3.89 3.05
CA ARG A 374 13.15 -4.51 1.84
C ARG A 374 14.66 -4.26 1.77
N GLU A 375 15.11 -3.06 2.14
CA GLU A 375 16.55 -2.75 2.25
C GLU A 375 17.23 -3.58 3.33
N VAL A 376 16.60 -3.68 4.50
CA VAL A 376 17.11 -4.49 5.61
C VAL A 376 17.17 -5.96 5.21
N TRP A 377 16.14 -6.49 4.53
CA TRP A 377 16.17 -7.84 3.98
C TRP A 377 17.39 -8.07 3.10
N ASN A 378 17.65 -7.19 2.13
CA ASN A 378 18.79 -7.35 1.22
C ASN A 378 20.14 -7.39 1.93
N LYS A 379 20.33 -6.55 2.96
CA LYS A 379 21.55 -6.58 3.79
C LYS A 379 21.70 -7.94 4.48
N LEU A 380 20.65 -8.40 5.13
CA LEU A 380 20.64 -9.69 5.85
C LEU A 380 20.80 -10.89 4.92
N ALA A 381 20.23 -10.83 3.71
CA ALA A 381 20.26 -11.89 2.71
C ALA A 381 21.63 -12.05 2.04
N ILE A 382 22.50 -11.03 2.11
CA ILE A 382 23.87 -11.07 1.57
C ILE A 382 24.87 -11.48 2.67
N GLU A 383 24.62 -11.08 3.92
CA GLU A 383 25.48 -11.35 5.08
C GLU A 383 25.23 -12.71 5.74
N GLY A 384 24.06 -13.30 5.50
CA GLY A 384 23.67 -14.62 5.99
C GLY A 384 24.04 -15.71 5.00
#